data_AF-A0A816A9H7-F1
#
_entry.id   AF-A0A816A9H7-F1
#
_cell.length_a   1.000
_cell.length_b   1.000
_cell.length_c   1.000
_cell.angle_alpha   90.00
_cell.angle_beta   90.00
_cell.angle_gamma   90.00
#
_symmetry.space_group_name_H-M   'P 1'
#
loop_
_entity.id
_entity.type
_entity.pdbx_description
1 polymer ?
#
loop_
_entity_poly.entity_id
_entity_poly.type
_entity_poly.pdbx_seq_one_letter_code
_entity_poly.pdbx_strand_id
1 'polypeptide(L)'
;KCLSIENCNTTDTANIVLNDCHINDPEAQCGGKNQQWKVDLSQQTIISQMDEKCLDVYNFDGPNVDVYACNKQDNQAWIWNTTDGTLQSKHNGECLALIPELEIWAGPLSDGSQAVLLLNRGDIGSEPITVKWSDIDFPMDHSAVVRDLWARQDLGTFTGSYTSPNIDHHGVMMLKITLTK
;
A
#
# COMPACT_ATOMS: atom_id res chain seq x y z
N LYS A 1 9.70 12.25 -4.02
CA LYS A 1 9.71 11.55 -2.71
C LYS A 1 10.95 10.66 -2.65
N CYS A 2 11.49 10.39 -1.47
CA CYS A 2 12.68 9.59 -1.24
C CYS A 2 12.40 8.46 -0.26
N LEU A 3 12.93 7.27 -0.56
CA LEU A 3 12.90 6.11 0.32
C LEU A 3 13.63 6.45 1.61
N SER A 4 12.91 6.44 2.72
CA SER A 4 13.37 6.97 4.00
C SER A 4 13.19 5.93 5.10
N ILE A 5 14.17 5.80 5.97
CA ILE A 5 13.97 5.13 7.26
C ILE A 5 13.15 6.06 8.15
N GLU A 6 12.01 5.57 8.63
CA GLU A 6 11.05 6.34 9.40
C GLU A 6 11.68 6.88 10.70
N ASN A 7 11.51 8.18 10.96
CA ASN A 7 11.95 8.84 12.18
C ASN A 7 13.44 8.64 12.56
N CYS A 8 14.30 8.34 11.57
CA CYS A 8 15.70 7.97 11.79
C CYS A 8 15.85 6.80 12.79
N ASN A 9 14.88 5.90 12.82
CA ASN A 9 14.88 4.76 13.72
C ASN A 9 15.97 3.75 13.32
N THR A 10 16.82 3.37 14.27
CA THR A 10 17.93 2.41 14.07
C THR A 10 17.65 1.04 14.68
N THR A 11 16.42 0.73 15.09
CA THR A 11 16.05 -0.63 15.50
C THR A 11 16.04 -1.56 14.29
N ASP A 12 16.19 -2.86 14.52
CA ASP A 12 15.78 -3.81 13.49
C ASP A 12 14.28 -3.66 13.27
N THR A 13 13.82 -3.97 12.06
CA THR A 13 12.44 -3.79 11.61
C THR A 13 11.94 -2.34 11.62
N ALA A 14 12.85 -1.36 11.53
CA ALA A 14 12.43 0.03 11.35
C ALA A 14 11.79 0.20 9.97
N ASN A 15 10.58 0.75 9.93
CA ASN A 15 9.80 0.90 8.71
C ASN A 15 10.49 1.80 7.68
N ILE A 16 10.26 1.44 6.41
CA ILE A 16 10.57 2.29 5.28
C ILE A 16 9.32 3.07 4.84
N VAL A 17 9.50 4.37 4.65
CA VAL A 17 8.44 5.30 4.23
C VAL A 17 8.91 6.18 3.06
N LEU A 18 7.97 6.88 2.43
CA LEU A 18 8.29 7.89 1.42
C LEU A 18 8.04 9.30 1.94
N ASN A 19 9.12 10.06 2.09
CA ASN A 19 9.06 11.46 2.50
C ASN A 19 9.58 12.39 1.41
N ASP A 20 9.45 13.69 1.64
CA ASP A 20 10.14 14.69 0.81
C ASP A 20 11.66 14.48 0.90
N CYS A 21 12.34 14.76 -0.21
CA CYS A 21 13.76 14.47 -0.34
C CYS A 21 14.60 15.58 0.31
N HIS A 22 15.40 15.19 1.30
CA HIS A 22 16.33 16.04 2.04
C HIS A 22 17.76 15.44 2.04
N ILE A 23 18.16 14.82 0.92
CA ILE A 23 19.47 14.18 0.79
C ILE A 23 20.58 15.25 0.86
N ASN A 24 21.57 15.04 1.74
CA ASN A 24 22.68 15.96 2.00
C ASN A 24 22.27 17.33 2.57
N ASP A 25 21.06 17.42 3.14
CA ASP A 25 20.60 18.59 3.87
C ASP A 25 21.03 18.47 5.36
N PRO A 26 21.98 19.28 5.84
CA PRO A 26 22.45 19.21 7.22
C PRO A 26 21.39 19.67 8.23
N GLU A 27 20.36 20.41 7.80
CA GLU A 27 19.28 20.90 8.66
C GLU A 27 18.13 19.89 8.78
N ALA A 28 18.08 18.88 7.90
CA ALA A 28 17.06 17.84 7.94
C ALA A 28 17.29 16.82 9.06
N GLN A 29 16.25 16.03 9.36
CA GLN A 29 16.33 14.95 10.35
C GLN A 29 17.49 14.00 10.01
N CYS A 30 18.30 13.66 11.02
CA CYS A 30 19.55 12.89 10.88
C CYS A 30 20.47 13.34 9.72
N GLY A 31 20.46 14.64 9.39
CA GLY A 31 21.28 15.21 8.30
C GLY A 31 20.94 14.64 6.92
N GLY A 32 19.71 14.16 6.72
CA GLY A 32 19.26 13.52 5.50
C GLY A 32 19.81 12.11 5.26
N LYS A 33 20.55 11.54 6.22
CA LYS A 33 21.18 10.22 6.05
C LYS A 33 20.19 9.06 6.00
N ASN A 34 19.01 9.19 6.65
CA ASN A 34 17.94 8.19 6.58
C ASN A 34 17.37 7.98 5.17
N GLN A 35 17.74 8.83 4.19
CA GLN A 35 17.31 8.74 2.81
C GLN A 35 18.44 8.34 1.85
N GLN A 36 19.60 7.97 2.40
CA GLN A 36 20.79 7.63 1.62
C GLN A 36 21.03 6.13 1.65
N TRP A 37 21.21 5.56 0.46
CA TRP A 37 21.33 4.12 0.26
C TRP A 37 22.55 3.80 -0.60
N LYS A 38 23.30 2.76 -0.22
CA LYS A 38 24.35 2.14 -1.01
C LYS A 38 23.76 0.95 -1.75
N VAL A 39 23.91 0.89 -3.07
CA VAL A 39 23.62 -0.34 -3.81
C VAL A 39 24.91 -1.13 -3.98
N ASP A 40 24.96 -2.34 -3.42
CA ASP A 40 26.05 -3.28 -3.64
C ASP A 40 25.58 -4.38 -4.61
N LEU A 41 25.85 -4.17 -5.89
CA LEU A 41 25.47 -5.10 -6.96
C LEU A 41 26.18 -6.46 -6.85
N SER A 42 27.36 -6.51 -6.21
CA SER A 42 28.11 -7.76 -6.04
C SER A 42 27.46 -8.68 -5.00
N GLN A 43 26.82 -8.08 -3.99
CA GLN A 43 26.07 -8.78 -2.96
C GLN A 43 24.56 -8.74 -3.20
N GLN A 44 24.11 -8.10 -4.28
CA GLN A 44 22.71 -7.87 -4.62
C GLN A 44 21.93 -7.23 -3.48
N THR A 45 22.53 -6.34 -2.69
CA THR A 45 21.86 -5.75 -1.52
C THR A 45 21.86 -4.23 -1.57
N ILE A 46 20.96 -3.64 -0.79
CA ILE A 46 20.79 -2.19 -0.65
C ILE A 46 21.00 -1.87 0.82
N ILE A 47 21.98 -1.04 1.13
CA ILE A 47 22.47 -0.81 2.49
C ILE A 47 22.20 0.64 2.87
N SER A 48 21.57 0.86 4.02
CA SER A 48 21.39 2.16 4.64
C SER A 48 22.75 2.82 4.91
N GLN A 49 22.94 4.06 4.44
CA GLN A 49 24.11 4.87 4.77
C GLN A 49 23.99 5.52 6.16
N MET A 50 22.85 5.38 6.84
CA MET A 50 22.61 5.90 8.18
C MET A 50 23.16 4.96 9.26
N ASP A 51 22.91 3.66 9.13
CA ASP A 51 23.15 2.65 10.18
C ASP A 51 23.67 1.31 9.65
N GLU A 52 24.06 1.24 8.37
CA GLU A 52 24.69 0.07 7.73
C GLU A 52 23.82 -1.19 7.65
N LYS A 53 22.50 -1.06 7.89
CA LYS A 53 21.53 -2.15 7.75
C LYS A 53 21.08 -2.34 6.32
N CYS A 54 20.56 -3.52 6.02
CA CYS A 54 20.10 -3.89 4.70
C CYS A 54 18.59 -3.63 4.56
N LEU A 55 18.18 -3.17 3.38
CA LEU A 55 16.78 -3.11 2.98
C LEU A 55 16.24 -4.55 2.89
N ASP A 56 15.20 -4.83 3.66
CA ASP A 56 14.74 -6.18 3.96
C ASP A 56 13.23 -6.30 3.73
N VAL A 57 12.81 -7.37 3.07
CA VAL A 57 11.40 -7.75 2.98
C VAL A 57 10.98 -8.40 4.29
N TYR A 58 10.16 -7.70 5.07
CA TYR A 58 9.75 -8.12 6.42
C TYR A 58 9.20 -9.55 6.40
N ASN A 59 9.74 -10.40 7.27
CA ASN A 59 9.38 -11.82 7.36
C ASN A 59 9.41 -12.57 6.01
N PHE A 60 10.32 -12.20 5.11
CA PHE A 60 10.53 -12.78 3.77
C PHE A 60 9.46 -12.48 2.72
N ASP A 61 8.20 -12.38 3.12
CA ASP A 61 7.05 -12.28 2.20
C ASP A 61 6.32 -10.92 2.27
N GLY A 62 6.73 -10.00 3.15
CA GLY A 62 6.17 -8.66 3.22
C GLY A 62 4.80 -8.59 3.92
N PRO A 63 3.89 -7.69 3.50
CA PRO A 63 3.99 -6.78 2.35
C PRO A 63 4.93 -5.58 2.59
N ASN A 64 5.38 -5.40 3.85
CA ASN A 64 6.23 -4.28 4.22
C ASN A 64 7.71 -4.53 3.89
N VAL A 65 8.43 -3.44 3.68
CA VAL A 65 9.89 -3.42 3.58
C VAL A 65 10.42 -2.60 4.75
N ASP A 66 11.43 -3.13 5.43
CA ASP A 66 12.06 -2.53 6.60
C ASP A 66 13.59 -2.47 6.44
N VAL A 67 14.29 -2.08 7.51
CA VAL A 67 15.72 -2.34 7.65
C VAL A 67 15.99 -3.42 8.69
N TYR A 68 16.93 -4.31 8.37
CA TYR A 68 17.39 -5.33 9.30
C TYR A 68 18.91 -5.51 9.18
N ALA A 69 19.53 -6.03 10.24
CA ALA A 69 20.96 -6.38 10.23
C ALA A 69 21.30 -7.25 9.02
N CYS A 70 22.31 -6.84 8.25
CA CYS A 70 22.70 -7.55 7.03
C CYS A 70 23.14 -8.99 7.32
N ASN A 71 22.41 -9.98 6.79
CA ASN A 71 22.61 -11.40 7.06
C ASN A 71 22.73 -12.26 5.79
N LYS A 72 22.65 -11.63 4.60
CA LYS A 72 22.79 -12.25 3.27
C LYS A 72 21.69 -13.26 2.90
N GLN A 73 20.55 -13.22 3.60
CA GLN A 73 19.37 -13.98 3.21
C GLN A 73 18.71 -13.36 1.96
N ASP A 74 17.95 -14.16 1.23
CA ASP A 74 17.38 -13.74 -0.07
C ASP A 74 16.31 -12.65 0.08
N ASN A 75 15.69 -12.47 1.26
CA ASN A 75 14.77 -11.36 1.56
C ASN A 75 15.49 -10.00 1.74
N GLN A 76 16.83 -9.99 1.80
CA GLN A 76 17.67 -8.78 1.76
C GLN A 76 18.36 -8.57 0.41
N ALA A 77 18.02 -9.41 -0.57
CA ALA A 77 18.63 -9.41 -1.88
C ALA A 77 17.63 -8.90 -2.94
N TRP A 78 18.11 -8.00 -3.78
CA TRP A 78 17.31 -7.25 -4.75
C TRP A 78 17.90 -7.38 -6.15
N ILE A 79 17.05 -7.71 -7.11
CA ILE A 79 17.39 -7.84 -8.52
C ILE A 79 16.86 -6.60 -9.25
N TRP A 80 17.76 -5.87 -9.91
CA TRP A 80 17.36 -4.83 -10.85
C TRP A 80 17.02 -5.47 -12.20
N ASN A 81 15.74 -5.50 -12.55
CA ASN A 81 15.29 -5.95 -13.85
C ASN A 81 15.58 -4.86 -14.90
N THR A 82 16.57 -5.08 -15.74
CA THR A 82 16.99 -4.11 -16.76
C THR A 82 16.01 -3.96 -17.92
N THR A 83 15.07 -4.89 -18.08
CA THR A 83 14.11 -4.87 -19.19
C THR A 83 12.97 -3.89 -18.94
N ASP A 84 12.43 -3.86 -17.72
CA ASP A 84 11.31 -2.99 -17.34
C ASP A 84 11.69 -1.93 -16.28
N GLY A 85 12.91 -1.96 -15.75
CA GLY A 85 13.41 -1.01 -14.76
C GLY A 85 12.86 -1.26 -13.35
N THR A 86 12.26 -2.41 -13.08
CA THR A 86 11.74 -2.75 -11.74
C THR A 86 12.84 -3.27 -10.82
N LEU A 87 12.67 -3.01 -9.52
CA LEU A 87 13.48 -3.61 -8.46
C LEU A 87 12.68 -4.75 -7.83
N GLN A 88 13.20 -5.97 -7.87
CA GLN A 88 12.49 -7.18 -7.46
C GLN A 88 13.18 -7.85 -6.27
N SER A 89 12.40 -8.40 -5.35
CA SER A 89 12.90 -9.30 -4.32
C SER A 89 13.48 -10.55 -4.98
N LYS A 90 14.70 -10.92 -4.60
CA LYS A 90 15.30 -12.19 -5.05
C LYS A 90 14.56 -13.40 -4.49
N HIS A 91 13.89 -13.25 -3.33
CA HIS A 91 13.21 -14.34 -2.66
C HIS A 91 12.05 -14.90 -3.50
N ASN A 92 11.16 -14.03 -3.98
CA ASN A 92 9.90 -14.42 -4.62
C ASN A 92 9.64 -13.74 -5.98
N GLY A 93 10.50 -12.80 -6.41
CA GLY A 93 10.35 -12.08 -7.68
C GLY A 93 9.34 -10.93 -7.64
N GLU A 94 8.76 -10.61 -6.48
CA GLU A 94 7.83 -9.49 -6.35
C GLU A 94 8.56 -8.15 -6.42
N CYS A 95 7.90 -7.14 -6.99
CA CYS A 95 8.47 -5.81 -7.13
C CYS A 95 8.40 -5.02 -5.82
N LEU A 96 9.45 -4.25 -5.51
CA LEU A 96 9.34 -3.14 -4.59
C LEU A 96 8.38 -2.12 -5.20
N ALA A 97 7.17 -2.07 -4.66
CA ALA A 97 6.11 -1.21 -5.12
C ALA A 97 5.53 -0.43 -3.94
N LEU A 98 4.97 0.72 -4.27
CA LEU A 98 4.12 1.42 -3.34
C LEU A 98 2.71 0.89 -3.56
N ILE A 99 2.14 0.30 -2.53
CA ILE A 99 0.76 -0.16 -2.56
C ILE A 99 -0.14 0.94 -1.98
N PRO A 100 -1.25 1.27 -2.64
CA PRO A 100 -2.20 2.22 -2.07
C PRO A 100 -2.86 1.60 -0.83
N GLU A 101 -3.00 2.43 0.22
CA GLU A 101 -3.73 2.06 1.43
C GLU A 101 -5.24 2.15 1.17
N LEU A 102 -5.79 1.10 0.54
CA LEU A 102 -7.21 1.01 0.22
C LEU A 102 -7.98 0.40 1.39
N GLU A 103 -9.04 1.06 1.83
CA GLU A 103 -9.89 0.61 2.93
C GLU A 103 -11.36 0.55 2.53
N ILE A 104 -12.06 -0.44 3.10
CA ILE A 104 -13.51 -0.57 3.00
C ILE A 104 -14.07 -0.55 4.42
N TRP A 105 -14.94 0.41 4.69
CA TRP A 105 -15.67 0.49 5.95
C TRP A 105 -17.16 0.33 5.67
N ALA A 106 -17.84 -0.53 6.41
CA ALA A 106 -19.26 -0.74 6.24
C ALA A 106 -19.99 -0.72 7.58
N GLY A 107 -21.25 -0.30 7.56
CA GLY A 107 -22.13 -0.29 8.72
C GLY A 107 -23.60 -0.40 8.34
N PRO A 108 -24.39 -1.20 9.08
CA PRO A 108 -25.78 -1.42 8.74
C PRO A 108 -26.62 -0.17 8.97
N LEU A 109 -27.59 0.03 8.10
CA LEU A 109 -28.62 1.06 8.22
C LEU A 109 -29.92 0.45 8.76
N SER A 110 -30.80 1.28 9.32
CA SER A 110 -32.06 0.84 9.93
C SER A 110 -33.03 0.14 8.98
N ASP A 111 -32.87 0.34 7.66
CA ASP A 111 -33.68 -0.29 6.62
C ASP A 111 -33.08 -1.62 6.11
N GLY A 112 -32.00 -2.11 6.73
CA GLY A 112 -31.32 -3.35 6.37
C GLY A 112 -30.34 -3.22 5.20
N SER A 113 -30.19 -2.02 4.63
CA SER A 113 -29.09 -1.73 3.69
C SER A 113 -27.77 -1.50 4.44
N GLN A 114 -26.66 -1.46 3.70
CA GLN A 114 -25.32 -1.12 4.23
C GLN A 114 -24.92 0.28 3.75
N ALA A 115 -24.40 1.10 4.66
CA ALA A 115 -23.59 2.26 4.30
C ALA A 115 -22.15 1.78 4.14
N VAL A 116 -21.53 2.07 3.00
CA VAL A 116 -20.17 1.62 2.67
C VAL A 116 -19.32 2.83 2.27
N LEU A 117 -18.14 2.96 2.88
CA LEU A 117 -17.11 3.92 2.52
C LEU A 117 -15.95 3.18 1.87
N LEU A 118 -15.57 3.65 0.69
CA LEU A 118 -14.37 3.21 -0.01
C LEU A 118 -13.36 4.35 0.12
N LEU A 119 -12.22 4.11 0.79
CA LEU A 119 -11.19 5.13 1.00
C LEU A 119 -9.89 4.71 0.34
N ASN A 120 -9.27 5.63 -0.39
CA ASN A 120 -7.86 5.54 -0.75
C ASN A 120 -7.09 6.47 0.20
N ARG A 121 -6.45 5.90 1.22
CA ARG A 121 -5.66 6.67 2.20
C ARG A 121 -4.21 6.85 1.79
N GLY A 122 -3.76 6.18 0.73
CA GLY A 122 -2.40 6.32 0.24
C GLY A 122 -2.10 7.76 -0.18
N ASP A 123 -0.81 8.13 -0.13
CA ASP A 123 -0.31 9.44 -0.60
C ASP A 123 -0.10 9.47 -2.13
N ILE A 124 -0.33 8.35 -2.81
CA ILE A 124 -0.14 8.17 -4.25
C ILE A 124 -1.12 7.14 -4.81
N GLY A 125 -1.20 7.07 -6.13
CA GLY A 125 -2.02 6.10 -6.85
C GLY A 125 -3.44 6.59 -7.13
N SER A 126 -4.12 5.88 -8.01
CA SER A 126 -5.52 6.10 -8.39
C SER A 126 -6.08 4.76 -8.80
N GLU A 127 -6.71 4.07 -7.86
CA GLU A 127 -7.07 2.66 -7.99
C GLU A 127 -8.56 2.44 -7.73
N PRO A 128 -9.20 1.49 -8.42
CA PRO A 128 -10.56 1.09 -8.11
C PRO A 128 -10.58 0.26 -6.81
N ILE A 129 -11.64 0.41 -6.02
CA ILE A 129 -11.87 -0.41 -4.82
C ILE A 129 -13.06 -1.32 -5.08
N THR A 130 -12.87 -2.62 -4.84
CA THR A 130 -13.94 -3.63 -5.00
C THR A 130 -14.46 -4.03 -3.63
N VAL A 131 -15.73 -3.73 -3.36
CA VAL A 131 -16.46 -4.28 -2.22
C VAL A 131 -17.16 -5.57 -2.63
N LYS A 132 -16.83 -6.68 -1.98
CA LYS A 132 -17.57 -7.94 -2.12
C LYS A 132 -18.69 -7.98 -1.11
N TRP A 133 -19.79 -8.65 -1.43
CA TRP A 133 -20.91 -8.85 -0.50
C TRP A 133 -20.49 -9.57 0.78
N SER A 134 -19.54 -10.50 0.68
CA SER A 134 -18.92 -11.14 1.84
C SER A 134 -18.24 -10.16 2.79
N ASP A 135 -17.74 -9.03 2.29
CA ASP A 135 -17.01 -8.04 3.09
C ASP A 135 -17.96 -7.17 3.93
N ILE A 136 -19.27 -7.20 3.61
CA ILE A 136 -20.32 -6.38 4.24
C ILE A 136 -21.49 -7.21 4.77
N ASP A 137 -21.22 -8.49 5.09
CA ASP A 137 -22.17 -9.46 5.65
C ASP A 137 -23.41 -9.72 4.77
N PHE A 138 -23.30 -9.51 3.46
CA PHE A 138 -24.33 -9.86 2.48
C PHE A 138 -24.05 -11.23 1.85
N PRO A 139 -25.08 -11.98 1.43
CA PRO A 139 -24.87 -13.24 0.72
C PRO A 139 -24.16 -13.04 -0.63
N MET A 140 -23.14 -13.86 -0.90
CA MET A 140 -22.24 -13.71 -2.05
C MET A 140 -22.93 -13.82 -3.42
N ASP A 141 -24.05 -14.54 -3.53
CA ASP A 141 -24.74 -14.77 -4.81
C ASP A 141 -25.97 -13.87 -5.00
N HIS A 142 -26.20 -12.92 -4.09
CA HIS A 142 -27.36 -12.05 -4.15
C HIS A 142 -27.09 -10.79 -4.97
N SER A 143 -28.15 -10.26 -5.55
CA SER A 143 -28.15 -8.97 -6.22
C SER A 143 -28.41 -7.86 -5.20
N ALA A 144 -27.75 -6.71 -5.38
CA ALA A 144 -27.98 -5.51 -4.59
C ALA A 144 -27.94 -4.27 -5.49
N VAL A 145 -28.77 -3.28 -5.16
CA VAL A 145 -28.72 -1.94 -5.77
C VAL A 145 -27.62 -1.16 -5.07
N VAL A 146 -26.74 -0.55 -5.88
CA VAL A 146 -25.65 0.32 -5.41
C VAL A 146 -25.98 1.76 -5.76
N ARG A 147 -25.94 2.64 -4.76
CA ARG A 147 -26.17 4.07 -4.91
C ARG A 147 -24.97 4.85 -4.40
N ASP A 148 -24.45 5.76 -5.22
CA ASP A 148 -23.50 6.79 -4.79
C ASP A 148 -24.27 7.90 -4.05
N LEU A 149 -23.94 8.10 -2.77
CA LEU A 149 -24.61 9.07 -1.93
C LEU A 149 -24.15 10.51 -2.19
N TRP A 150 -22.92 10.73 -2.63
CA TRP A 150 -22.40 12.07 -2.94
C TRP A 150 -22.80 12.54 -4.33
N ALA A 151 -22.71 11.66 -5.34
CA ALA A 151 -23.24 11.94 -6.67
C ALA A 151 -24.78 11.91 -6.70
N ARG A 152 -25.41 11.36 -5.66
CA ARG A 152 -26.87 11.17 -5.53
C ARG A 152 -27.45 10.33 -6.68
N GLN A 153 -26.68 9.35 -7.15
CA GLN A 153 -26.97 8.58 -8.34
C GLN A 153 -27.06 7.08 -8.01
N ASP A 154 -28.08 6.42 -8.55
CA ASP A 154 -28.11 4.96 -8.56
C ASP A 154 -27.20 4.45 -9.67
N LEU A 155 -26.22 3.64 -9.31
CA LEU A 155 -25.20 3.12 -10.22
C LEU A 155 -25.65 1.84 -10.94
N GLY A 156 -26.68 1.18 -10.40
CA GLY A 156 -27.28 -0.01 -10.95
C GLY A 156 -27.42 -1.14 -9.93
N THR A 157 -27.67 -2.34 -10.44
CA THR A 157 -27.77 -3.58 -9.67
C THR A 157 -26.59 -4.47 -9.98
N PHE A 158 -25.95 -4.98 -8.95
CA PHE A 158 -24.76 -5.82 -9.05
C PHE A 158 -24.93 -7.11 -8.24
N THR A 159 -24.28 -8.19 -8.67
CA THR A 159 -24.32 -9.50 -8.01
C THR A 159 -22.93 -9.83 -7.46
N GLY A 160 -22.88 -10.22 -6.19
CA GLY A 160 -21.67 -10.61 -5.46
C GLY A 160 -20.65 -9.53 -5.12
N SER A 161 -20.56 -8.46 -5.91
CA SER A 161 -19.61 -7.37 -5.65
C SER A 161 -19.95 -6.11 -6.46
N TYR A 162 -19.32 -5.00 -6.09
CA TYR A 162 -19.25 -3.78 -6.88
C TYR A 162 -17.81 -3.26 -6.89
N THR A 163 -17.33 -2.83 -8.07
CA THR A 163 -16.03 -2.18 -8.24
C THR A 163 -16.25 -0.71 -8.59
N SER A 164 -15.66 0.19 -7.81
CA SER A 164 -15.73 1.63 -8.08
C SER A 164 -14.94 2.01 -9.35
N PRO A 165 -15.19 3.20 -9.92
CA PRO A 165 -14.16 3.88 -10.71
C PRO A 165 -12.89 4.08 -9.89
N ASN A 166 -11.81 4.51 -10.53
CA ASN A 166 -10.57 4.83 -9.80
C ASN A 166 -10.83 5.94 -8.77
N ILE A 167 -10.37 5.70 -7.55
CA ILE A 167 -10.37 6.67 -6.46
C ILE A 167 -8.93 7.15 -6.32
N ASP A 168 -8.69 8.42 -6.64
CA ASP A 168 -7.39 9.07 -6.46
C ASP A 168 -6.92 8.98 -5.01
N HIS A 169 -5.60 9.08 -4.78
CA HIS A 169 -5.01 9.24 -3.45
C HIS A 169 -5.76 10.29 -2.60
N HIS A 170 -5.97 9.98 -1.33
CA HIS A 170 -6.85 10.72 -0.39
C HIS A 170 -8.32 10.85 -0.82
N GLY A 171 -8.70 10.21 -1.91
CA GLY A 171 -10.07 10.16 -2.39
C GLY A 171 -10.93 9.21 -1.57
N VAL A 172 -12.23 9.43 -1.69
CA VAL A 172 -13.23 8.65 -0.97
C VAL A 172 -14.48 8.53 -1.84
N MET A 173 -15.25 7.46 -1.66
CA MET A 173 -16.59 7.28 -2.21
C MET A 173 -17.51 6.75 -1.13
N MET A 174 -18.73 7.30 -1.03
CA MET A 174 -19.74 6.84 -0.08
C MET A 174 -20.91 6.21 -0.81
N LEU A 175 -21.17 4.94 -0.50
CA LEU A 175 -22.21 4.13 -1.12
C LEU A 175 -23.31 3.77 -0.12
N LYS A 176 -24.52 3.60 -0.63
CA LYS A 176 -25.58 2.82 0.00
C LYS A 176 -25.84 1.57 -0.83
N ILE A 177 -25.78 0.41 -0.20
CA ILE A 177 -25.92 -0.89 -0.86
C ILE A 177 -27.11 -1.63 -0.27
N THR A 178 -28.11 -1.95 -1.09
CA THR A 178 -29.38 -2.53 -0.65
C THR A 178 -29.65 -3.83 -1.39
N LEU A 179 -29.78 -4.96 -0.69
CA LEU A 179 -30.16 -6.24 -1.31
C LEU A 179 -31.46 -6.08 -2.09
N THR A 180 -31.50 -6.62 -3.30
CA THR A 180 -32.75 -6.77 -4.05
C THR A 180 -33.56 -7.91 -3.42
N LYS A 181 -34.88 -7.71 -3.33
CA LYS A 181 -35.80 -8.76 -2.89
C LYS A 181 -35.89 -9.90 -3.90
#